data_AF-W6MRF6-F1
#
_entry.id   AF-W6MRF6-F1
#
_cell.length_a   1.000
_cell.length_b   1.000
_cell.length_c   1.000
_cell.angle_alpha   90.00
_cell.angle_beta   90.00
_cell.angle_gamma   90.00
#
_symmetry.space_group_name_H-M   'P 1'
#
loop_
_entity.id
_entity.type
_entity.pdbx_description
1 polymer ?
#
loop_
_entity_poly.entity_id
_entity_poly.type
_entity_poly.pdbx_seq_one_letter_code
_entity_poly.pdbx_strand_id
1 'polypeptide(L)'
;MSKSPALESEPRSNAKQKLPAMTNSKRTSFLVGSRVAKKKHRKAMTQSRFSVGSGDGEVSCPECNMVYMKYVPTDQQMHAAFHKKAVQGVEWKSKTSKIVAEFVSMTESKSKTNVVAYERHKFQIVEVSSASKTEIRATEQLLDLANTELNAPEGSTGWKIPGQGHSDKAFVCLAEGKAVGVVSVESVEQGRWLVHETKSVVPNQGLKVLVGISRIYVCRSWRQLGIGLRLLQCLQKNCIYGCEIPKMEIAWSQPSEFGGRLALRFNAVKHRSGYTLIPAYEE
;
A
#
# COMPACT_ATOMS: atom_id res chain seq x y z
N MET A 1 -57.98 -12.95 -46.77
CA MET A 1 -59.24 -12.88 -46.01
C MET A 1 -58.86 -12.47 -44.59
N SER A 2 -58.87 -11.16 -44.27
CA SER A 2 -60.01 -10.39 -43.70
C SER A 2 -60.38 -10.87 -42.29
N LYS A 3 -60.59 -10.06 -41.25
CA LYS A 3 -60.49 -8.62 -40.92
C LYS A 3 -60.72 -8.56 -39.38
N SER A 4 -60.21 -7.50 -38.75
CA SER A 4 -60.52 -6.78 -37.48
C SER A 4 -61.88 -7.05 -36.77
N PRO A 5 -62.17 -6.58 -35.52
CA PRO A 5 -61.79 -5.27 -34.88
C PRO A 5 -61.61 -5.32 -33.34
N ALA A 6 -61.55 -4.26 -32.52
CA ALA A 6 -61.04 -2.87 -32.46
C ALA A 6 -61.59 -2.28 -31.13
N LEU A 7 -60.90 -1.27 -30.53
CA LEU A 7 -61.39 -0.16 -29.67
C LEU A 7 -60.16 0.39 -28.88
N GLU A 8 -59.42 1.42 -29.34
CA GLU A 8 -59.65 2.88 -29.26
C GLU A 8 -59.94 3.41 -27.84
N SER A 9 -59.38 4.51 -27.31
CA SER A 9 -58.58 5.62 -27.88
C SER A 9 -58.01 6.51 -26.75
N GLU A 10 -56.85 7.13 -27.01
CA GLU A 10 -56.31 8.35 -26.37
C GLU A 10 -56.93 9.62 -27.05
N PRO A 11 -56.85 10.89 -26.57
CA PRO A 11 -55.56 11.58 -26.34
C PRO A 11 -55.47 12.85 -25.43
N ARG A 12 -54.20 13.18 -25.11
CA ARG A 12 -53.49 14.49 -24.93
C ARG A 12 -54.27 15.84 -24.98
N SER A 13 -53.91 16.80 -24.09
CA SER A 13 -53.03 17.97 -24.42
C SER A 13 -53.16 19.23 -23.50
N ASN A 14 -51.99 19.84 -23.23
CA ASN A 14 -51.60 21.28 -23.12
C ASN A 14 -52.26 22.35 -22.20
N ALA A 15 -51.40 22.88 -21.31
CA ALA A 15 -50.88 24.27 -21.23
C ALA A 15 -51.73 25.51 -20.80
N LYS A 16 -51.05 26.33 -19.96
CA LYS A 16 -51.03 27.83 -19.81
C LYS A 16 -51.60 28.48 -18.53
N GLN A 17 -50.66 29.08 -17.78
CA GLN A 17 -50.61 30.45 -17.22
C GLN A 17 -51.89 31.18 -16.74
N LYS A 18 -51.86 31.71 -15.50
CA LYS A 18 -51.97 33.16 -15.16
C LYS A 18 -52.01 33.45 -13.63
N LEU A 19 -51.24 34.45 -13.20
CA LEU A 19 -51.44 35.31 -12.00
C LEU A 19 -52.48 36.41 -12.32
N PRO A 20 -52.90 37.38 -11.44
CA PRO A 20 -52.48 37.75 -10.06
C PRO A 20 -53.66 38.12 -9.09
N ALA A 21 -53.39 38.54 -7.85
CA ALA A 21 -54.05 39.69 -7.17
C ALA A 21 -53.45 40.02 -5.78
N MET A 22 -53.49 41.30 -5.43
CA MET A 22 -52.77 42.00 -4.36
C MET A 22 -53.58 42.16 -3.05
N THR A 23 -52.92 42.36 -1.90
CA THR A 23 -53.18 43.40 -0.85
C THR A 23 -52.04 43.35 0.20
N ASN A 24 -51.82 44.28 1.14
CA ASN A 24 -51.58 45.73 1.11
C ASN A 24 -50.84 46.11 2.44
N SER A 25 -49.77 46.92 2.36
CA SER A 25 -49.27 47.95 3.30
C SER A 25 -49.04 47.67 4.81
N LYS A 26 -47.82 47.92 5.33
CA LYS A 26 -47.43 49.20 6.01
C LYS A 26 -45.98 49.19 6.58
N ARG A 27 -45.28 50.30 6.27
CA ARG A 27 -44.31 51.13 7.04
C ARG A 27 -42.98 50.59 7.64
N THR A 28 -41.91 51.08 7.00
CA THR A 28 -40.74 51.85 7.55
C THR A 28 -39.89 51.28 8.69
N SER A 29 -38.60 51.06 8.41
CA SER A 29 -37.51 51.83 9.04
C SER A 29 -36.25 51.78 8.17
N PHE A 30 -35.62 52.94 8.03
CA PHE A 30 -34.37 53.17 7.31
C PHE A 30 -33.20 52.80 8.21
N LEU A 31 -32.33 51.89 7.76
CA LEU A 31 -30.95 51.82 8.25
C LEU A 31 -30.00 51.56 7.06
N VAL A 32 -28.95 52.37 7.05
CA VAL A 32 -27.95 52.56 6.00
C VAL A 32 -27.14 51.28 5.77
N GLY A 33 -27.24 50.71 4.57
CA GLY A 33 -26.45 49.56 4.16
C GLY A 33 -25.11 49.98 3.54
N SER A 34 -24.00 49.73 4.24
CA SER A 34 -22.66 49.73 3.65
C SER A 34 -22.55 48.61 2.61
N ARG A 35 -22.50 48.99 1.33
CA ARG A 35 -22.26 48.04 0.22
C ARG A 35 -20.78 47.62 0.24
N VAL A 36 -20.49 46.46 0.82
CA VAL A 36 -19.21 45.77 0.57
C VAL A 36 -19.25 45.22 -0.86
N ALA A 37 -18.39 45.75 -1.72
CA ALA A 37 -18.24 45.29 -3.10
C ALA A 37 -17.76 43.83 -3.13
N LYS A 38 -18.63 42.91 -3.59
CA LYS A 38 -18.24 41.51 -3.83
C LYS A 38 -17.25 41.46 -5.00
N LYS A 39 -15.97 41.19 -4.70
CA LYS A 39 -14.95 40.92 -5.73
C LYS A 39 -15.37 39.70 -6.55
N LYS A 40 -15.59 39.87 -7.86
CA LYS A 40 -15.81 38.75 -8.79
C LYS A 40 -14.56 37.86 -8.79
N HIS A 41 -14.68 36.63 -8.28
CA HIS A 41 -13.69 35.60 -8.51
C HIS A 41 -13.63 35.32 -10.03
N ARG A 42 -12.55 35.75 -10.68
CA ARG A 42 -12.22 35.26 -12.03
C ARG A 42 -12.01 33.75 -11.91
N LYS A 43 -12.77 32.95 -12.67
CA LYS A 43 -12.52 31.51 -12.78
C LYS A 43 -11.08 31.35 -13.26
N ALA A 44 -10.27 30.61 -12.51
CA ALA A 44 -8.91 30.29 -12.91
C ALA A 44 -9.00 29.57 -14.27
N MET A 45 -8.40 30.15 -15.31
CA MET A 45 -8.28 29.47 -16.60
C MET A 45 -7.24 28.37 -16.43
N THR A 46 -7.69 27.12 -16.49
CA THR A 46 -6.79 25.96 -16.52
C THR A 46 -6.32 25.79 -17.95
N GLN A 47 -5.06 26.15 -18.21
CA GLN A 47 -4.43 25.95 -19.50
C GLN A 47 -4.21 24.45 -19.73
N SER A 48 -4.71 23.90 -20.84
CA SER A 48 -4.32 22.57 -21.30
C SER A 48 -2.91 22.64 -21.89
N ARG A 49 -2.03 21.73 -21.49
CA ARG A 49 -0.67 21.62 -22.04
C ARG A 49 -0.62 20.39 -22.93
N PHE A 50 -0.36 20.61 -24.22
CA PHE A 50 -0.18 19.55 -25.21
C PHE A 50 1.32 19.31 -25.34
N SER A 51 1.80 18.16 -24.88
CA SER A 51 3.22 17.78 -24.95
C SER A 51 3.47 16.93 -26.19
N VAL A 52 4.22 17.49 -27.15
CA VAL A 52 4.80 16.78 -28.30
C VAL A 52 6.31 16.70 -28.06
N GLY A 53 6.85 15.49 -27.96
CA GLY A 53 8.28 15.24 -27.73
C GLY A 53 8.60 14.82 -26.30
N SER A 54 9.29 13.70 -26.16
CA SER A 54 9.70 13.08 -24.90
C SER A 54 10.55 14.03 -24.04
N GLY A 55 10.10 14.36 -22.82
CA GLY A 55 11.01 14.79 -21.74
C GLY A 55 10.76 16.13 -21.04
N ASP A 56 9.81 16.97 -21.46
CA ASP A 56 9.64 18.30 -20.85
C ASP A 56 8.74 18.29 -19.60
N GLY A 57 9.25 17.73 -18.50
CA GLY A 57 8.71 17.94 -17.15
C GLY A 57 8.63 16.71 -16.25
N GLU A 58 8.79 15.51 -16.81
CA GLU A 58 8.72 14.25 -16.08
C GLU A 58 10.06 13.97 -15.38
N VAL A 59 10.01 13.84 -14.04
CA VAL A 59 11.20 13.61 -13.21
C VAL A 59 10.93 12.44 -12.26
N SER A 60 11.89 11.53 -12.14
CA SER A 60 11.90 10.48 -11.12
C SER A 60 12.60 10.96 -9.86
N CYS A 61 11.95 10.85 -8.70
CA CYS A 61 12.57 11.16 -7.42
C CYS A 61 13.64 10.12 -7.03
N PRO A 62 14.87 10.51 -6.63
CA PRO A 62 15.92 9.55 -6.30
C PRO A 62 15.67 8.77 -5.00
N GLU A 63 14.83 9.28 -4.11
CA GLU A 63 14.57 8.67 -2.80
C GLU A 63 13.33 7.76 -2.81
N CYS A 64 12.24 8.17 -3.48
CA CYS A 64 11.01 7.38 -3.57
C CYS A 64 10.78 6.72 -4.93
N ASN A 65 11.61 6.98 -5.93
CA ASN A 65 11.50 6.47 -7.31
C ASN A 65 10.16 6.76 -8.02
N MET A 66 9.29 7.60 -7.44
CA MET A 66 8.05 8.00 -8.07
C MET A 66 8.34 8.98 -9.21
N VAL A 67 7.74 8.72 -10.36
CA VAL A 67 7.78 9.59 -11.52
C VAL A 67 6.65 10.60 -11.41
N TYR A 68 6.98 11.89 -11.53
CA TYR A 68 6.00 12.97 -11.40
C TYR A 68 6.39 14.17 -12.27
N MET A 69 5.41 15.04 -12.56
CA MET A 69 5.67 16.27 -13.30
C MET A 69 6.17 17.37 -12.38
N LYS A 70 7.41 17.84 -12.60
CA LYS A 70 8.03 18.89 -11.80
C LYS A 70 7.26 20.21 -11.81
N TYR A 71 6.52 20.51 -12.88
CA TYR A 71 5.87 21.81 -13.04
C TYR A 71 4.38 21.81 -12.70
N VAL A 72 3.78 20.65 -12.42
CA VAL A 72 2.37 20.54 -12.05
C VAL A 72 2.26 20.54 -10.52
N PRO A 73 1.62 21.55 -9.91
CA PRO A 73 1.55 21.65 -8.45
C PRO A 73 0.76 20.49 -7.82
N THR A 74 -0.24 19.95 -8.51
CA THR A 74 -0.98 18.75 -8.07
C THR A 74 -0.06 17.55 -7.95
N ASP A 75 0.79 17.31 -8.95
CA ASP A 75 1.73 16.19 -8.97
C ASP A 75 2.82 16.36 -7.92
N GLN A 76 3.32 17.59 -7.70
CA GLN A 76 4.25 17.88 -6.62
C GLN A 76 3.66 17.57 -5.24
N GLN A 77 2.38 17.88 -5.02
CA GLN A 77 1.69 17.59 -3.75
C GLN A 77 1.50 16.08 -3.56
N MET A 78 1.10 15.36 -4.61
CA MET A 78 0.99 13.90 -4.58
C MET A 78 2.35 13.25 -4.32
N HIS A 79 3.40 13.74 -4.99
CA HIS A 79 4.78 13.33 -4.75
C HIS A 79 5.21 13.57 -3.31
N ALA A 80 4.99 14.77 -2.76
CA ALA A 80 5.38 15.08 -1.39
C ALA A 80 4.64 14.18 -0.37
N ALA A 81 3.35 13.93 -0.59
CA ALA A 81 2.56 13.05 0.27
C ALA A 81 3.04 11.59 0.20
N PHE A 82 3.30 11.08 -1.00
CA PHE A 82 3.84 9.74 -1.20
C PHE A 82 5.25 9.60 -0.64
N HIS A 83 6.13 10.54 -0.96
CA HIS A 83 7.52 10.58 -0.52
C HIS A 83 7.61 10.53 1.01
N LYS A 84 6.80 11.32 1.73
CA LYS A 84 6.76 11.27 3.19
C LYS A 84 6.43 9.86 3.71
N LYS A 85 5.47 9.18 3.10
CA LYS A 85 5.06 7.82 3.49
C LYS A 85 6.11 6.76 3.12
N ALA A 86 6.66 6.83 1.91
CA ALA A 86 7.65 5.88 1.38
C ALA A 86 8.97 5.92 2.15
N VAL A 87 9.42 7.14 2.49
CA VAL A 87 10.71 7.40 3.14
C VAL A 87 10.61 7.21 4.65
N GLN A 88 9.59 7.80 5.30
CA GLN A 88 9.52 7.83 6.76
C GLN A 88 8.64 6.73 7.37
N GLY A 89 7.77 6.10 6.57
CA GLY A 89 6.77 5.14 7.04
C GLY A 89 5.40 5.76 7.32
N VAL A 90 4.45 4.89 7.65
CA VAL A 90 3.05 5.25 7.94
C VAL A 90 2.88 5.48 9.44
N GLU A 91 2.14 6.52 9.84
CA GLU A 91 1.93 6.83 11.26
C GLU A 91 1.10 5.74 11.96
N TRP A 92 1.64 5.14 13.04
CA TRP A 92 0.96 4.07 13.78
C TRP A 92 0.23 4.61 15.00
N LYS A 93 -1.10 4.62 14.95
CA LYS A 93 -1.96 5.24 15.99
C LYS A 93 -2.53 4.25 17.01
N SER A 94 -2.27 2.95 16.85
CA SER A 94 -2.83 1.93 17.74
C SER A 94 -2.03 1.83 19.04
N LYS A 95 -2.73 1.76 20.18
CA LYS A 95 -2.15 1.56 21.53
C LYS A 95 -2.28 0.13 22.05
N THR A 96 -3.09 -0.70 21.39
CA THR A 96 -3.49 -2.05 21.82
C THR A 96 -2.86 -3.15 20.97
N SER A 97 -1.74 -2.82 20.31
CA SER A 97 -1.04 -3.73 19.41
C SER A 97 -0.36 -4.86 20.18
N LYS A 98 -0.52 -6.09 19.74
CA LYS A 98 0.19 -7.25 20.30
C LYS A 98 1.63 -7.24 19.82
N ILE A 99 2.55 -6.82 20.69
CA ILE A 99 3.99 -6.80 20.41
C ILE A 99 4.51 -8.25 20.51
N VAL A 100 5.12 -8.70 19.42
CA VAL A 100 5.62 -10.07 19.25
C VAL A 100 7.13 -10.13 19.50
N ALA A 101 7.87 -9.10 19.10
CA ALA A 101 9.30 -9.01 19.34
C ALA A 101 9.76 -7.56 19.37
N GLU A 102 10.88 -7.31 20.05
CA GLU A 102 11.56 -6.03 20.04
C GLU A 102 13.05 -6.25 19.72
N PHE A 103 13.63 -5.33 18.98
CA PHE A 103 15.07 -5.33 18.73
C PHE A 103 15.59 -3.90 18.56
N VAL A 104 16.90 -3.74 18.71
CA VAL A 104 17.58 -2.47 18.49
C VAL A 104 18.53 -2.65 17.31
N SER A 105 18.58 -1.67 16.42
CA SER A 105 19.57 -1.62 15.35
C SER A 105 20.30 -0.28 15.40
N MET A 106 21.55 -0.28 14.95
CA MET A 106 22.40 0.91 14.94
C MET A 106 22.61 1.35 13.49
N THR A 107 22.38 2.63 13.24
CA THR A 107 22.67 3.31 11.98
C THR A 107 23.96 4.09 12.12
N GLU A 108 24.78 4.08 11.08
CA GLU A 108 25.97 4.92 10.99
C GLU A 108 25.63 6.23 10.28
N SER A 109 25.69 7.33 11.02
CA SER A 109 25.53 8.67 10.50
C SER A 109 26.93 9.26 10.27
N LYS A 110 27.32 9.37 9.00
CA LYS A 110 28.56 10.07 8.62
C LYS A 110 28.38 11.57 8.85
N SER A 111 28.94 12.10 9.93
CA SER A 111 29.05 13.54 10.12
C SER A 111 30.08 14.12 9.14
N LYS A 112 29.93 15.40 8.75
CA LYS A 112 30.91 16.13 7.92
C LYS A 112 32.31 16.19 8.54
N THR A 113 32.45 15.80 9.81
CA THR A 113 33.67 15.90 10.60
C THR A 113 34.29 14.53 10.89
N ASN A 114 34.35 13.55 9.96
CA ASN A 114 35.01 12.23 10.14
C ASN A 114 34.69 11.43 11.43
N VAL A 115 33.75 11.89 12.26
CA VAL A 115 33.27 11.24 13.47
C VAL A 115 32.03 10.46 13.06
N VAL A 116 32.12 9.14 13.18
CA VAL A 116 30.98 8.24 12.96
C VAL A 116 30.08 8.34 14.19
N ALA A 117 28.92 8.98 14.02
CA ALA A 117 27.89 8.97 15.05
C ALA A 117 27.02 7.73 14.83
N TYR A 118 26.80 6.96 15.90
CA TYR A 118 25.90 5.82 15.86
C TYR A 118 24.55 6.22 16.45
N GLU A 119 23.49 6.13 15.65
CA GLU A 119 22.14 6.37 16.10
C GLU A 119 21.46 5.02 16.41
N ARG A 120 20.81 4.94 17.58
CA ARG A 120 20.16 3.71 18.06
C ARG A 120 18.67 3.80 17.78
N HIS A 121 18.19 2.96 16.88
CA HIS A 121 16.75 2.87 16.60
C HIS A 121 16.16 1.64 17.29
N LYS A 122 15.09 1.86 18.06
CA LYS A 122 14.29 0.78 18.66
C LYS A 122 13.20 0.36 17.69
N PHE A 123 13.13 -0.93 17.41
CA PHE A 123 12.12 -1.56 16.57
C PHE A 123 11.23 -2.48 17.37
N GLN A 124 9.93 -2.46 17.07
CA GLN A 124 8.93 -3.35 17.66
C GLN A 124 8.15 -4.03 16.54
N ILE A 125 8.03 -5.36 16.57
CA ILE A 125 7.25 -6.12 15.61
C ILE A 125 5.90 -6.45 16.24
N VAL A 126 4.84 -6.13 15.52
CA VAL A 126 3.45 -6.30 15.94
C VAL A 126 2.76 -7.30 15.02
N GLU A 127 1.96 -8.19 15.59
CA GLU A 127 0.98 -9.01 14.85
C GLU A 127 -0.28 -8.18 14.65
N VAL A 128 -0.69 -7.99 13.39
CA VAL A 128 -1.89 -7.22 13.05
C VAL A 128 -3.10 -8.02 13.46
N SER A 129 -3.93 -7.44 14.33
CA SER A 129 -5.20 -8.08 14.71
C SER A 129 -6.31 -7.70 13.75
N SER A 130 -7.08 -8.70 13.29
CA SER A 130 -8.30 -8.50 12.51
C SER A 130 -9.39 -7.71 13.28
N ALA A 131 -9.25 -7.57 14.61
CA ALA A 131 -10.16 -6.80 15.44
C ALA A 131 -9.94 -5.27 15.34
N SER A 132 -8.72 -4.81 14.98
CA SER A 132 -8.38 -3.39 15.02
C SER A 132 -8.38 -2.75 13.63
N LYS A 133 -9.42 -1.96 13.34
CA LYS A 133 -9.56 -1.26 12.04
C LYS A 133 -8.46 -0.24 11.77
N THR A 134 -7.83 0.33 12.80
CA THR A 134 -6.72 1.30 12.64
C THR A 134 -5.44 0.61 12.17
N GLU A 135 -5.14 -0.57 12.72
CA GLU A 135 -3.99 -1.39 12.34
C GLU A 135 -4.15 -1.91 10.92
N ILE A 136 -5.36 -2.37 10.57
CA ILE A 136 -5.68 -2.82 9.21
C ILE A 136 -5.44 -1.70 8.20
N ARG A 137 -5.97 -0.49 8.46
CA ARG A 137 -5.79 0.66 7.56
C ARG A 137 -4.33 1.07 7.42
N ALA A 138 -3.56 1.06 8.52
CA ALA A 138 -2.13 1.42 8.45
C ALA A 138 -1.32 0.37 7.67
N THR A 139 -1.65 -0.91 7.84
CA THR A 139 -1.03 -2.04 7.13
C THR A 139 -1.39 -2.01 5.64
N GLU A 140 -2.66 -1.74 5.33
CA GLU A 140 -3.15 -1.56 3.96
C GLU A 140 -2.42 -0.42 3.26
N GLN A 141 -2.23 0.73 3.92
CA GLN A 141 -1.44 1.83 3.36
C GLN A 141 0.03 1.45 3.07
N LEU A 142 0.63 0.56 3.87
CA LEU A 142 1.97 0.05 3.60
C LEU A 142 1.98 -0.98 2.46
N LEU A 143 0.94 -1.80 2.34
CA LEU A 143 0.80 -2.75 1.24
C LEU A 143 0.51 -2.03 -0.08
N ASP A 144 -0.33 -0.98 -0.08
CA ASP A 144 -0.58 -0.13 -1.25
C ASP A 144 0.72 0.55 -1.70
N LEU A 145 1.52 1.02 -0.74
CA LEU A 145 2.84 1.57 -1.00
C LEU A 145 3.78 0.51 -1.61
N ALA A 146 3.77 -0.71 -1.09
CA ALA A 146 4.55 -1.83 -1.62
C ALA A 146 4.11 -2.20 -3.04
N ASN A 147 2.80 -2.27 -3.30
CA ASN A 147 2.22 -2.58 -4.61
C ASN A 147 2.56 -1.50 -5.62
N THR A 148 2.53 -0.22 -5.21
CA THR A 148 2.93 0.91 -6.06
C THR A 148 4.43 0.86 -6.37
N GLU A 149 5.29 0.56 -5.39
CA GLU A 149 6.75 0.48 -5.62
C GLU A 149 7.18 -0.75 -6.44
N LEU A 150 6.52 -1.89 -6.24
CA LEU A 150 6.84 -3.15 -6.91
C LEU A 150 6.03 -3.35 -8.20
N ASN A 151 5.12 -2.42 -8.49
CA ASN A 151 4.15 -2.53 -9.58
C ASN A 151 3.39 -3.88 -9.54
N ALA A 152 3.10 -4.35 -8.33
CA ALA A 152 2.56 -5.67 -8.03
C ALA A 152 1.03 -5.63 -7.94
N PRO A 153 0.34 -6.74 -8.26
CA PRO A 153 -1.10 -6.83 -8.06
C PRO A 153 -1.45 -6.76 -6.57
N GLU A 154 -2.70 -6.40 -6.27
CA GLU A 154 -3.24 -6.43 -4.91
C GLU A 154 -3.02 -7.82 -4.30
N GLY A 155 -2.44 -7.84 -3.08
CA GLY A 155 -2.15 -9.09 -2.37
C GLY A 155 -3.39 -9.67 -1.68
N SER A 156 -3.26 -10.88 -1.13
CA SER A 156 -4.36 -11.54 -0.43
C SER A 156 -4.86 -10.73 0.77
N THR A 157 -6.19 -10.55 0.84
CA THR A 157 -6.85 -9.80 1.91
C THR A 157 -7.34 -10.69 3.05
N GLY A 158 -6.97 -11.99 3.08
CA GLY A 158 -7.50 -12.95 4.03
C GLY A 158 -7.19 -12.61 5.49
N TRP A 159 -6.07 -11.92 5.76
CA TRP A 159 -5.72 -11.41 7.09
C TRP A 159 -6.69 -10.33 7.63
N LYS A 160 -7.59 -9.78 6.80
CA LYS A 160 -8.58 -8.77 7.20
C LYS A 160 -9.87 -9.38 7.77
N ILE A 161 -10.18 -10.63 7.43
CA ILE A 161 -11.48 -11.24 7.71
C ILE A 161 -11.33 -12.31 8.81
N PRO A 162 -11.88 -12.11 10.01
CA PRO A 162 -11.92 -13.17 11.00
C PRO A 162 -12.84 -14.30 10.52
N GLY A 163 -12.31 -15.52 10.33
CA GLY A 163 -13.12 -16.72 10.11
C GLY A 163 -13.00 -17.40 8.74
N GLN A 164 -12.15 -16.94 7.83
CA GLN A 164 -11.67 -17.80 6.74
C GLN A 164 -10.59 -18.72 7.32
N GLY A 165 -10.80 -20.04 7.22
CA GLY A 165 -9.98 -21.09 7.84
C GLY A 165 -8.53 -21.22 7.31
N HIS A 166 -7.97 -20.17 6.73
CA HIS A 166 -6.58 -20.09 6.29
C HIS A 166 -5.88 -19.03 7.15
N SER A 167 -4.75 -19.39 7.76
CA SER A 167 -4.02 -18.60 8.75
C SER A 167 -3.26 -17.43 8.12
N ASP A 168 -3.96 -16.58 7.40
CA ASP A 168 -3.39 -15.41 6.75
C ASP A 168 -3.11 -14.37 7.83
N LYS A 169 -1.85 -14.00 7.95
CA LYS A 169 -1.36 -13.11 9.02
C LYS A 169 -0.53 -12.00 8.41
N ALA A 170 -0.53 -10.86 9.09
CA ALA A 170 0.35 -9.76 8.76
C ALA A 170 1.16 -9.37 10.00
N PHE A 171 2.45 -9.17 9.81
CA PHE A 171 3.34 -8.61 10.82
C PHE A 171 3.88 -7.27 10.35
N VAL A 172 3.87 -6.30 11.24
CA VAL A 172 4.32 -4.93 10.95
C VAL A 172 5.48 -4.58 11.88
N CYS A 173 6.53 -4.00 11.35
CA CYS A 173 7.63 -3.44 12.12
C CYS A 173 7.40 -1.95 12.34
N LEU A 174 7.42 -1.54 13.60
CA LEU A 174 7.32 -0.17 14.07
C LEU A 174 8.70 0.35 14.46
N ALA A 175 8.98 1.60 14.10
CA ALA A 175 10.13 2.38 14.56
C ALA A 175 9.64 3.79 14.88
N GLU A 176 9.97 4.32 16.06
CA GLU A 176 9.65 5.71 16.46
C GLU A 176 8.15 6.08 16.27
N GLY A 177 7.24 5.13 16.52
CA GLY A 177 5.80 5.33 16.34
C GLY A 177 5.31 5.32 14.89
N LYS A 178 6.16 4.94 13.93
CA LYS A 178 5.83 4.78 12.52
C LYS A 178 5.98 3.32 12.11
N ALA A 179 5.09 2.84 11.26
CA ALA A 179 5.19 1.55 10.60
C ALA A 179 6.16 1.66 9.42
N VAL A 180 7.27 0.94 9.52
CA VAL A 180 8.42 1.02 8.60
C VAL A 180 8.63 -0.24 7.77
N GLY A 181 7.97 -1.34 8.14
CA GLY A 181 8.02 -2.57 7.37
C GLY A 181 6.79 -3.42 7.59
N VAL A 182 6.44 -4.23 6.59
CA VAL A 182 5.29 -5.14 6.61
C VAL A 182 5.70 -6.46 5.99
N VAL A 183 5.18 -7.56 6.53
CA VAL A 183 5.14 -8.86 5.89
C VAL A 183 3.71 -9.40 5.99
N SER A 184 3.17 -9.82 4.85
CA SER A 184 1.88 -10.49 4.73
C SER A 184 2.14 -11.93 4.31
N VAL A 185 1.49 -12.85 5.00
CA VAL A 185 1.62 -14.27 4.76
C VAL A 185 0.26 -14.92 4.54
N GLU A 186 0.28 -15.99 3.77
CA GLU A 186 -0.88 -16.83 3.50
C GLU A 186 -0.54 -18.30 3.71
N SER A 187 -1.57 -19.11 3.93
CA SER A 187 -1.42 -20.55 4.12
C SER A 187 -1.30 -21.26 2.78
N VAL A 188 -0.17 -21.92 2.53
CA VAL A 188 0.13 -22.57 1.24
C VAL A 188 0.66 -23.97 1.49
N GLU A 189 0.08 -24.98 0.83
CA GLU A 189 0.49 -26.39 1.01
C GLU A 189 1.56 -26.84 0.01
N GLN A 190 1.63 -26.21 -1.16
CA GLN A 190 2.49 -26.62 -2.27
C GLN A 190 3.39 -25.47 -2.74
N GLY A 191 4.68 -25.75 -2.86
CA GLY A 191 5.68 -24.88 -3.45
C GLY A 191 6.51 -25.59 -4.51
N ARG A 192 7.33 -24.80 -5.20
CA ARG A 192 8.29 -25.21 -6.21
C ARG A 192 9.63 -24.56 -5.92
N TRP A 193 10.68 -25.11 -6.52
CA TRP A 193 12.00 -24.50 -6.43
C TRP A 193 12.19 -23.46 -7.53
N LEU A 194 12.65 -22.29 -7.17
CA LEU A 194 12.99 -21.22 -8.08
C LEU A 194 14.51 -21.03 -8.12
N VAL A 195 15.09 -21.06 -9.32
CA VAL A 195 16.50 -20.73 -9.52
C VAL A 195 16.68 -19.22 -9.36
N HIS A 196 17.50 -18.77 -8.42
CA HIS A 196 17.64 -17.34 -8.12
C HIS A 196 18.16 -16.52 -9.30
N GLU A 197 19.10 -17.09 -10.07
CA GLU A 197 19.81 -16.41 -11.17
C GLU A 197 18.93 -16.27 -12.40
N THR A 198 18.32 -17.37 -12.85
CA THR A 198 17.50 -17.39 -14.08
C THR A 198 16.03 -17.07 -13.84
N LYS A 199 15.60 -17.00 -12.56
CA LYS A 199 14.19 -16.89 -12.16
C LYS A 199 13.31 -18.00 -12.76
N SER A 200 13.89 -19.13 -13.12
CA SER A 200 13.17 -20.27 -13.70
C SER A 200 12.74 -21.22 -12.60
N VAL A 201 11.52 -21.75 -12.74
CA VAL A 201 11.00 -22.79 -11.85
C VAL A 201 11.63 -24.12 -12.25
N VAL A 202 12.09 -24.89 -11.26
CA VAL A 202 12.62 -26.24 -11.47
C VAL A 202 11.45 -27.19 -11.74
N PRO A 203 11.38 -27.82 -12.92
CA PRO A 203 10.28 -28.72 -13.26
C PRO A 203 10.32 -30.00 -12.42
N ASN A 204 9.15 -30.58 -12.16
CA ASN A 204 8.96 -31.89 -11.52
C ASN A 204 9.50 -32.04 -10.09
N GLN A 205 9.88 -30.95 -9.43
CA GLN A 205 10.30 -30.96 -8.03
C GLN A 205 9.33 -30.16 -7.17
N GLY A 206 8.36 -30.85 -6.58
CA GLY A 206 7.45 -30.27 -5.60
C GLY A 206 8.13 -30.07 -4.25
N LEU A 207 7.73 -29.04 -3.54
CA LEU A 207 8.10 -28.76 -2.16
C LEU A 207 6.81 -28.69 -1.33
N LYS A 208 6.78 -29.39 -0.20
CA LYS A 208 5.71 -29.19 0.77
C LYS A 208 6.01 -27.93 1.57
N VAL A 209 5.08 -26.99 1.55
CA VAL A 209 5.18 -25.69 2.21
C VAL A 209 4.04 -25.62 3.22
N LEU A 210 4.19 -24.79 4.25
CA LEU A 210 3.10 -24.44 5.16
C LEU A 210 2.68 -22.99 5.01
N VAL A 211 3.64 -22.10 4.75
CA VAL A 211 3.41 -20.65 4.71
C VAL A 211 4.02 -20.04 3.46
N GLY A 212 3.20 -19.27 2.75
CA GLY A 212 3.62 -18.39 1.66
C GLY A 212 3.82 -16.96 2.14
N ILE A 213 4.96 -16.36 1.81
CA ILE A 213 5.18 -14.92 1.95
C ILE A 213 4.57 -14.26 0.71
N SER A 214 3.38 -13.70 0.86
CA SER A 214 2.71 -12.99 -0.24
C SER A 214 3.35 -11.63 -0.48
N ARG A 215 3.62 -10.84 0.57
CA ARG A 215 4.26 -9.52 0.40
C ARG A 215 5.22 -9.25 1.54
N ILE A 216 6.39 -8.71 1.21
CA ILE A 216 7.32 -8.16 2.20
C ILE A 216 7.88 -6.84 1.70
N TYR A 217 7.79 -5.82 2.54
CA TYR A 217 8.23 -4.48 2.21
C TYR A 217 8.84 -3.79 3.42
N VAL A 218 9.87 -2.98 3.17
CA VAL A 218 10.50 -2.11 4.16
C VAL A 218 10.73 -0.76 3.50
N CYS A 219 10.34 0.31 4.19
CA CYS A 219 10.55 1.70 3.79
C CYS A 219 12.03 1.95 3.50
N ARG A 220 12.30 2.73 2.46
CA ARG A 220 13.65 2.82 1.86
C ARG A 220 14.73 3.29 2.84
N SER A 221 14.42 4.27 3.68
CA SER A 221 15.31 4.82 4.71
C SER A 221 15.67 3.82 5.82
N TRP A 222 14.83 2.81 6.00
CA TRP A 222 14.97 1.80 7.05
C TRP A 222 15.49 0.46 6.51
N ARG A 223 15.81 0.39 5.20
CA ARG A 223 16.42 -0.81 4.59
C ARG A 223 17.84 -1.02 5.12
N GLN A 224 18.33 -2.25 4.98
CA GLN A 224 19.68 -2.67 5.39
C GLN A 224 19.93 -2.66 6.91
N LEU A 225 18.92 -2.35 7.75
CA LEU A 225 19.01 -2.44 9.21
C LEU A 225 18.63 -3.82 9.79
N GLY A 226 18.54 -4.83 8.92
CA GLY A 226 18.14 -6.19 9.32
C GLY A 226 16.64 -6.40 9.55
N ILE A 227 15.80 -5.37 9.36
CA ILE A 227 14.36 -5.41 9.61
C ILE A 227 13.67 -6.56 8.86
N GLY A 228 13.94 -6.70 7.56
CA GLY A 228 13.34 -7.76 6.75
C GLY A 228 13.65 -9.16 7.27
N LEU A 229 14.89 -9.42 7.71
CA LEU A 229 15.26 -10.71 8.27
C LEU A 229 14.60 -10.94 9.65
N ARG A 230 14.51 -9.90 10.48
CA ARG A 230 13.83 -9.96 11.78
C ARG A 230 12.33 -10.23 11.62
N LEU A 231 11.67 -9.61 10.65
CA LEU A 231 10.27 -9.91 10.32
C LEU A 231 10.08 -11.39 9.98
N LEU A 232 10.96 -11.97 9.16
CA LEU A 232 10.90 -13.40 8.82
C LEU A 232 11.21 -14.32 10.01
N GLN A 233 12.13 -13.93 10.89
CA GLN A 233 12.39 -14.68 12.13
C GLN A 233 11.19 -14.63 13.09
N CYS A 234 10.50 -13.50 13.17
CA CYS A 234 9.27 -13.38 13.94
C CYS A 234 8.15 -14.23 13.34
N LEU A 235 8.03 -14.24 12.01
CA LEU A 235 7.11 -15.12 11.30
C LEU A 235 7.35 -16.59 11.66
N GLN A 236 8.60 -17.07 11.61
CA GLN A 236 8.94 -18.46 11.96
C GLN A 236 8.41 -18.90 13.32
N LYS A 237 8.49 -18.01 14.32
CA LYS A 237 8.15 -18.34 15.71
C LYS A 237 6.68 -18.10 16.07
N ASN A 238 5.99 -17.24 15.34
CA ASN A 238 4.67 -16.72 15.75
C ASN A 238 3.58 -16.93 14.70
N CYS A 239 3.91 -17.47 13.52
CA CYS A 239 2.90 -17.79 12.51
C CYS A 239 1.93 -18.84 13.06
N ILE A 240 2.44 -19.97 13.56
CA ILE A 240 1.66 -21.03 14.20
C ILE A 240 1.93 -21.00 15.70
N TYR A 241 0.88 -20.95 16.51
CA TYR A 241 1.02 -20.89 17.96
C TYR A 241 1.70 -22.15 18.49
N GLY A 242 2.79 -21.99 19.23
CA GLY A 242 3.52 -23.10 19.85
C GLY A 242 4.37 -23.94 18.90
N CYS A 243 4.53 -23.54 17.63
CA CYS A 243 5.35 -24.26 16.65
C CYS A 243 6.29 -23.30 15.91
N GLU A 244 7.58 -23.64 15.84
CA GLU A 244 8.55 -22.93 15.01
C GLU A 244 8.61 -23.56 13.61
N ILE A 245 8.28 -22.78 12.59
CA ILE A 245 8.23 -23.26 11.20
C ILE A 245 9.66 -23.33 10.64
N PRO A 246 10.06 -24.48 10.08
CA PRO A 246 11.37 -24.60 9.45
C PRO A 246 11.46 -23.71 8.21
N LYS A 247 12.66 -23.18 7.94
CA LYS A 247 12.86 -22.20 6.85
C LYS A 247 12.48 -22.72 5.46
N MET A 248 12.51 -24.04 5.29
CA MET A 248 12.22 -24.74 4.04
C MET A 248 10.72 -24.87 3.77
N GLU A 249 9.88 -24.77 4.80
CA GLU A 249 8.42 -24.79 4.68
C GLU A 249 7.83 -23.38 4.52
N ILE A 250 8.70 -22.38 4.31
CA ILE A 250 8.32 -21.01 4.01
C ILE A 250 8.73 -20.73 2.56
N ALA A 251 7.74 -20.42 1.72
CA ALA A 251 7.96 -20.09 0.32
C ALA A 251 7.68 -18.61 0.03
N TRP A 252 8.25 -18.12 -1.06
CA TRP A 252 8.09 -16.74 -1.51
C TRP A 252 7.12 -16.67 -2.68
N SER A 253 6.19 -15.70 -2.68
CA SER A 253 5.52 -15.33 -3.92
C SER A 253 6.51 -14.54 -4.76
N GLN A 254 6.64 -14.93 -6.03
CA GLN A 254 7.48 -14.32 -7.07
C GLN A 254 8.50 -13.27 -6.56
N PRO A 255 9.68 -13.70 -6.07
CA PRO A 255 10.60 -12.79 -5.38
C PRO A 255 11.18 -11.74 -6.33
N SER A 256 11.04 -10.46 -5.94
CA SER A 256 11.71 -9.33 -6.61
C SER A 256 13.24 -9.44 -6.50
N GLU A 257 13.98 -8.54 -7.15
CA GLU A 257 15.45 -8.54 -7.04
C GLU A 257 15.93 -8.37 -5.58
N PHE A 258 15.33 -7.44 -4.84
CA PHE A 258 15.61 -7.24 -3.41
C PHE A 258 15.07 -8.40 -2.56
N GLY A 259 13.88 -8.90 -2.87
CA GLY A 259 13.30 -10.07 -2.20
C GLY A 259 14.16 -11.31 -2.36
N GLY A 260 14.70 -11.55 -3.55
CA GLY A 260 15.62 -12.63 -3.84
C GLY A 260 16.91 -12.53 -3.04
N ARG A 261 17.50 -11.32 -2.90
CA ARG A 261 18.66 -11.11 -2.02
C ARG A 261 18.37 -11.40 -0.55
N LEU A 262 17.15 -11.11 -0.10
CA LEU A 262 16.70 -11.45 1.25
C LEU A 262 16.51 -12.96 1.40
N ALA A 263 15.87 -13.61 0.42
CA ALA A 263 15.68 -15.05 0.37
C ALA A 263 17.01 -15.82 0.37
N LEU A 264 18.02 -15.32 -0.35
CA LEU A 264 19.39 -15.85 -0.35
C LEU A 264 19.99 -15.96 1.06
N ARG A 265 19.72 -14.97 1.92
CA ARG A 265 20.19 -14.97 3.31
C ARG A 265 19.31 -15.78 4.25
N PHE A 266 18.05 -15.99 3.88
CA PHE A 266 17.07 -16.59 4.77
C PHE A 266 16.96 -18.10 4.61
N ASN A 267 16.61 -18.58 3.42
CA ASN A 267 16.24 -19.98 3.16
C ASN A 267 16.71 -20.54 1.81
N ALA A 268 17.68 -19.90 1.16
CA ALA A 268 18.22 -20.43 -0.08
C ALA A 268 19.14 -21.64 0.13
N VAL A 269 19.12 -22.54 -0.85
CA VAL A 269 19.90 -23.78 -0.86
C VAL A 269 20.77 -23.83 -2.09
N LYS A 270 22.06 -24.15 -1.92
CA LYS A 270 22.96 -24.39 -3.06
C LYS A 270 22.79 -25.82 -3.55
N HIS A 271 22.41 -25.97 -4.81
CA HIS A 271 22.32 -27.26 -5.47
C HIS A 271 23.71 -27.72 -5.94
N ARG A 272 23.87 -29.04 -6.15
CA ARG A 272 25.14 -29.64 -6.63
C ARG A 272 25.56 -29.12 -8.00
N SER A 273 24.61 -28.64 -8.81
CA SER A 273 24.86 -28.02 -10.10
C SER A 273 25.45 -26.60 -10.02
N GLY A 274 25.70 -26.06 -8.82
CA GLY A 274 26.20 -24.70 -8.60
C GLY A 274 25.10 -23.63 -8.51
N TYR A 275 23.89 -23.92 -8.98
CA TYR A 275 22.75 -22.99 -8.89
C TYR A 275 22.22 -22.87 -7.46
N THR A 276 21.76 -21.67 -7.12
CA THR A 276 21.09 -21.41 -5.84
C THR A 276 19.58 -21.43 -6.02
N LEU A 277 18.91 -22.26 -5.23
CA LEU A 277 17.47 -22.47 -5.25
C LEU A 277 16.80 -21.77 -4.08
N ILE A 278 15.63 -21.19 -4.34
CA ILE A 278 14.77 -20.53 -3.35
C ILE A 278 13.40 -21.21 -3.40
N PRO A 279 12.77 -21.53 -2.26
CA PRO A 279 11.40 -22.04 -2.25
C PRO A 279 10.43 -20.93 -2.67
N ALA A 280 9.64 -21.18 -3.70
CA ALA A 280 8.63 -20.25 -4.20
C ALA A 280 7.29 -20.96 -4.37
N TYR A 281 6.19 -20.22 -4.46
CA TYR A 281 4.88 -20.76 -4.80
C TYR A 281 4.19 -19.86 -5.83
N GLU A 282 3.18 -20.41 -6.49
CA GLU A 282 2.32 -19.69 -7.42
C GLU A 282 1.10 -19.20 -6.63
N GLU A 283 0.85 -17.89 -6.66
CA GLU A 283 -0.37 -17.25 -6.12
C GLU A 283 -1.60 -17.59 -7.00
#